data_AF-A0A815UTT8-F1
#
_entry.id   AF-A0A815UTT8-F1
#
_cell.length_a   1.000
_cell.length_b   1.000
_cell.length_c   1.000
_cell.angle_alpha   90.00
_cell.angle_beta   90.00
_cell.angle_gamma   90.00
#
_symmetry.space_group_name_H-M   'P 1'
#
loop_
_entity.id
_entity.type
_entity.pdbx_description
1 polymer ?
#
loop_
_entity_poly.entity_id
_entity_poly.type
_entity_poly.pdbx_seq_one_letter_code
_entity_poly.pdbx_strand_id
1 'polypeptide(L)'
;MDTSIFKSGYWKSQYYQYGKWHGPNQLSLSFDPQSMIITGSGSDDIGTFTINGIYSVETRRIGLTKTYTRGTGNQLENLGHQ
;
A
#
# COMPACT_ATOMS: atom_id res chain seq x y z
N MET A 1 17.56 12.97 15.76
CA MET A 1 16.19 12.44 15.73
C MET A 1 15.68 12.54 14.30
N ASP A 2 15.03 11.50 13.77
CA ASP A 2 14.46 11.52 12.42
C ASP A 2 13.20 12.40 12.40
N THR A 3 13.27 13.54 11.70
CA THR A 3 12.22 14.57 11.58
C THR A 3 11.29 14.36 10.39
N SER A 4 11.42 13.26 9.63
CA SER A 4 10.56 13.01 8.47
C SER A 4 9.09 12.90 8.89
N ILE A 5 8.21 13.66 8.23
CA ILE A 5 6.75 13.64 8.43
C ILE A 5 6.20 12.24 8.11
N PHE A 6 6.74 11.62 7.06
CA PHE A 6 6.37 10.29 6.62
C PHE A 6 7.40 9.26 7.10
N LYS A 7 6.92 8.15 7.66
CA LYS A 7 7.77 7.13 8.29
C LYS A 7 7.71 5.82 7.53
N SER A 8 8.87 5.34 7.10
CA SER A 8 9.02 3.98 6.63
C SER A 8 8.78 2.99 7.77
N GLY A 9 8.27 1.81 7.44
CA GLY A 9 8.04 0.74 8.42
C GLY A 9 6.83 -0.11 8.09
N TYR A 10 6.40 -0.87 9.10
CA TYR A 10 5.19 -1.67 9.02
C TYR A 10 3.98 -0.88 9.50
N TRP A 11 2.92 -0.95 8.72
CA TRP A 11 1.66 -0.28 8.95
C TRP A 11 0.52 -1.31 8.99
N LYS A 12 -0.54 -0.99 9.71
CA LYS A 12 -1.82 -1.72 9.61
C LYS A 12 -2.75 -0.93 8.70
N SER A 13 -3.33 -1.63 7.72
CA SER A 13 -4.24 -1.07 6.73
C SER A 13 -5.61 -1.70 6.84
N GLN A 14 -6.64 -0.89 6.64
CA GLN A 14 -8.03 -1.33 6.50
C GLN A 14 -8.64 -0.55 5.34
N TYR A 15 -9.38 -1.22 4.46
CA TYR A 15 -10.00 -0.59 3.31
C TYR A 15 -11.36 -1.22 3.00
N TYR A 16 -12.23 -0.46 2.34
CA TYR A 16 -13.55 -0.91 1.92
C TYR A 16 -13.58 -1.06 0.40
N GLN A 17 -13.90 -2.26 -0.08
CA GLN A 17 -13.96 -2.58 -1.50
C GLN A 17 -15.12 -3.56 -1.74
N TYR A 18 -15.83 -3.39 -2.85
CA TYR A 18 -16.93 -4.28 -3.27
C TYR A 18 -17.96 -4.61 -2.17
N GLY A 19 -18.30 -3.63 -1.35
CA GLY A 19 -19.31 -3.80 -0.29
C GLY A 19 -18.78 -4.41 1.01
N LYS A 20 -17.48 -4.71 1.11
CA LYS A 20 -16.86 -5.41 2.24
C LYS A 20 -15.65 -4.65 2.80
N TRP A 21 -15.48 -4.73 4.13
CA TRP A 21 -14.27 -4.29 4.81
C TRP A 21 -13.19 -5.38 4.78
N HIS A 22 -11.97 -4.98 4.42
CA HIS A 22 -10.78 -5.82 4.44
C HIS A 22 -9.79 -5.29 5.48
N GLY A 23 -9.20 -6.19 6.28
CA GLY A 23 -8.20 -5.87 7.30
C GLY A 23 -8.71 -5.89 8.75
N PRO A 24 -7.84 -5.55 9.73
CA PRO A 24 -6.54 -4.92 9.54
C PRO A 24 -5.46 -5.88 9.00
N ASN A 25 -4.85 -5.51 7.88
CA ASN A 25 -3.75 -6.25 7.25
C ASN A 25 -2.43 -5.50 7.41
N GLN A 26 -1.33 -6.23 7.60
CA GLN A 26 0.00 -5.63 7.68
C GLN A 26 0.55 -5.37 6.27
N LEU A 27 1.13 -4.19 6.08
CA LEU A 27 1.92 -3.86 4.90
C LEU A 27 3.19 -3.11 5.30
N SER A 28 4.17 -3.11 4.42
CA SER A 28 5.38 -2.30 4.53
C SER A 28 5.26 -1.07 3.62
N LEU A 29 5.76 0.07 4.09
CA LEU A 29 5.97 1.27 3.29
C LEU A 29 7.41 1.75 3.46
N SER A 30 8.03 2.13 2.36
CA SER A 30 9.34 2.78 2.30
C SER A 30 9.20 4.11 1.58
N PHE A 31 9.52 5.19 2.27
CA PHE A 31 9.50 6.55 1.75
C PHE A 31 10.91 6.96 1.37
N ASP A 32 11.12 7.27 0.09
CA ASP A 32 12.39 7.83 -0.40
C ASP A 32 12.29 9.37 -0.42
N PRO A 33 13.00 10.07 0.49
CA PRO A 33 12.98 11.53 0.56
C PRO A 33 13.66 12.24 -0.61
N GLN A 34 14.48 11.54 -1.41
CA GLN A 34 15.14 12.15 -2.56
C GLN A 34 14.20 12.22 -3.77
N SER A 35 13.49 11.14 -4.04
CA SER A 35 12.60 11.02 -5.20
C SER A 35 11.13 11.31 -4.91
N MET A 36 10.76 11.43 -3.63
CA MET A 36 9.36 11.53 -3.17
C MET A 36 8.49 10.35 -3.61
N ILE A 37 9.11 9.19 -3.78
CA ILE A 37 8.47 7.92 -4.15
C ILE A 37 8.19 7.10 -2.89
N ILE A 38 7.06 6.39 -2.91
CA ILE A 38 6.71 5.37 -1.93
C ILE A 38 6.74 4.01 -2.61
N THR A 39 7.44 3.07 -2.01
CA THR A 39 7.34 1.64 -2.36
C THR A 39 6.84 0.84 -1.17
N GLY A 40 6.28 -0.33 -1.42
CA GLY A 40 5.79 -1.17 -0.35
C GLY A 40 5.30 -2.52 -0.83
N SER A 41 4.91 -3.35 0.12
CA SER A 41 4.32 -4.66 -0.14
C SER A 41 3.53 -5.15 1.05
N GLY A 42 2.60 -6.07 0.80
CA GLY A 42 1.80 -6.68 1.84
C GLY A 42 1.03 -7.88 1.34
N SER A 43 0.20 -8.44 2.21
CA SER A 43 -0.73 -9.50 1.87
C SER A 43 -2.04 -9.29 2.62
N ASP A 44 -3.14 -9.60 1.96
CA ASP A 44 -4.48 -9.62 2.54
C ASP A 44 -5.28 -10.83 2.04
N ASP A 45 -6.59 -10.84 2.29
CA ASP A 45 -7.51 -11.90 1.86
C ASP A 45 -7.77 -11.94 0.35
N ILE A 46 -7.43 -10.87 -0.39
CA ILE A 46 -7.48 -10.84 -1.85
C ILE A 46 -6.18 -11.40 -2.45
N GLY A 47 -5.03 -11.12 -1.85
CA GLY A 47 -3.75 -11.71 -2.25
C GLY A 47 -2.51 -10.97 -1.76
N THR A 48 -1.36 -11.36 -2.27
CA THR A 48 -0.09 -10.65 -2.08
C THR A 48 -0.02 -9.50 -3.07
N PHE A 49 0.49 -8.35 -2.65
CA PHE A 49 0.53 -7.15 -3.47
C PHE A 49 1.81 -6.33 -3.27
N THR A 50 2.13 -5.52 -4.27
CA THR A 50 3.11 -4.43 -4.18
C THR A 50 2.38 -3.09 -4.14
N ILE A 51 3.07 -2.08 -3.61
CA ILE A 51 2.63 -0.69 -3.57
C ILE A 51 3.66 0.15 -4.30
N ASN A 52 3.19 0.99 -5.23
CA ASN A 52 3.94 2.08 -5.82
C ASN A 52 3.16 3.37 -5.61
N GLY A 53 3.84 4.47 -5.32
CA GLY A 53 3.16 5.72 -5.05
C GLY A 53 4.10 6.91 -5.01
N ILE A 54 3.51 8.08 -4.74
CA ILE A 54 4.20 9.35 -4.58
C ILE A 54 3.68 10.07 -3.33
N TYR A 55 4.48 10.96 -2.78
CA TYR A 55 4.05 11.83 -1.69
C TYR A 55 4.54 13.26 -1.83
N SER A 56 3.89 14.18 -1.13
CA SER A 56 4.32 15.57 -1.01
C SER A 56 4.40 15.97 0.45
N VAL A 57 5.57 16.42 0.86
CA VAL A 57 5.82 16.99 2.20
C VAL A 57 5.08 18.32 2.37
N GLU A 58 5.01 19.13 1.31
CA GLU A 58 4.33 20.42 1.30
C GLU A 58 2.82 20.27 1.54
N THR A 59 2.17 19.40 0.77
CA THR A 59 0.71 19.22 0.90
C THR A 59 0.33 18.17 1.94
N ARG A 60 1.31 17.43 2.49
CA ARG A 60 1.12 16.29 3.40
C ARG A 60 0.17 15.24 2.82
N ARG A 61 0.28 14.96 1.52
CA ARG A 61 -0.58 14.00 0.81
C ARG A 61 0.25 12.83 0.31
N ILE A 62 -0.42 11.69 0.21
CA ILE A 62 0.09 10.42 -0.31
C ILE A 62 -0.88 9.93 -1.38
N GLY A 63 -0.35 9.45 -2.51
CA GLY A 63 -1.08 8.66 -3.50
C GLY A 63 -0.44 7.29 -3.63
N LEU A 64 -1.24 6.22 -3.52
CA LEU A 64 -0.77 4.83 -3.60
C LEU A 64 -1.56 4.06 -4.66
N THR A 65 -0.85 3.24 -5.42
CA THR A 65 -1.39 2.20 -6.28
C THR A 65 -1.01 0.85 -5.70
N LYS A 66 -2.01 0.03 -5.38
CA LYS A 66 -1.85 -1.36 -4.94
C LYS A 66 -2.03 -2.28 -6.15
N THR A 67 -1.05 -3.13 -6.42
CA THR A 67 -1.09 -4.09 -7.53
C THR A 67 -0.95 -5.51 -6.99
N TYR A 68 -1.95 -6.36 -7.23
CA TYR A 68 -1.93 -7.74 -6.78
C TYR A 68 -1.08 -8.64 -7.68
N THR A 69 -0.32 -9.53 -7.03
CA THR A 69 0.40 -10.61 -7.71
C THR A 69 -0.59 -11.68 -8.14
N ARG A 70 -0.66 -11.94 -9.45
CA ARG A 70 -1.52 -12.98 -10.03
C ARG A 70 -1.21 -14.34 -9.41
N GLY A 71 -2.25 -15.13 -9.15
CA GLY A 71 -2.12 -16.49 -8.59
C GLY A 71 -2.03 -16.54 -7.06
N THR A 72 -2.20 -15.40 -6.39
CA THR A 72 -2.28 -15.33 -4.92
C THR A 72 -3.69 -14.96 -4.45
N GLY A 73 -4.07 -15.44 -3.26
CA GLY A 73 -5.33 -15.13 -2.60
C GLY A 73 -6.60 -15.49 -3.39
N ASN A 74 -7.63 -14.66 -3.27
CA ASN A 74 -8.93 -14.88 -3.89
C ASN A 74 -8.91 -14.52 -5.37
N GLN A 75 -8.94 -15.53 -6.24
CA GLN A 75 -8.91 -15.37 -7.70
C GLN A 75 -10.11 -14.61 -8.28
N LEU A 76 -11.25 -14.58 -7.58
CA LEU A 76 -12.44 -13.87 -8.02
C LEU A 76 -12.33 -12.35 -7.82
N GLU A 77 -11.49 -11.91 -6.88
CA GLU A 77 -11.27 -10.50 -6.55
C GLU A 77 -9.89 -10.00 -7.04
N ASN A 78 -8.92 -10.91 -7.18
CA ASN A 78 -7.60 -10.65 -7.77
C ASN A 78 -7.69 -10.69 -9.31
N LEU A 79 -8.43 -9.73 -9.87
CA LEU A 79 -8.68 -9.62 -11.31
C LEU A 79 -7.54 -8.91 -12.07
N GLY A 80 -6.41 -8.61 -11.40
CA GLY A 80 -5.26 -7.97 -12.03
C GLY A 80 -5.50 -6.52 -12.47
N HIS A 81 -6.40 -5.79 -11.79
CA HIS A 81 -6.61 -4.36 -12.07
C HIS A 81 -5.30 -3.59 -11.87
N GLN A 82 -4.85 -2.90 -12.92
CA GLN A 82 -3.72 -1.97 -12.93
C GLN A 82 -4.24 -0.54 -12.96
#